data_AF-A0A3E1EAG2-F1
#
_entry.id   AF-A0A3E1EAG2-F1
#
_cell.length_a   1.000
_cell.length_b   1.000
_cell.length_c   1.000
_cell.angle_alpha   90.00
_cell.angle_beta   90.00
_cell.angle_gamma   90.00
#
_symmetry.space_group_name_H-M   'P 1'
#
loop_
_entity.id
_entity.type
_entity.pdbx_description
1 polymer ?
#
loop_
_entity_poly.entity_id
_entity_poly.type
_entity_poly.pdbx_seq_one_letter_code
_entity_poly.pdbx_strand_id
1 'polypeptide(L)'
;MTGNLLQNTRVYLSGPMDFVGSRVVEKYFGWRAILTPVLKALSITVLDPWNKPRVLGHSADYGREGLLPAKERYETDFWTSHQTRARFEQEFWETVHIDLRMTDISDFVIAFVPTNIYSVGTVHEIITARNQLKPVLLISPPISYDFFPALKSLTGEQKKALKFYGLKENPHGLPSQWYGNVVGGHNMFDGFGWEHLNLKGPDFYEQLIGDFLDSEPAPGENPKWQQTRKWVAQFEPLRKLKGGILDHVTFADPAEERLLREALEVPAERDRHYFWYNHAYQPKRTFLSHLLSIASGHIPPKTTILSEYDEAGEVRQRPLESIDDNWLLLGAENL
;
A
#
# COMPACT_ATOMS: atom_id res chain seq x y z
N MET A 1 -4.07 -7.46 -28.53
CA MET A 1 -2.71 -7.22 -27.98
C MET A 1 -2.70 -7.77 -26.56
N THR A 2 -1.77 -8.66 -26.24
CA THR A 2 -1.61 -9.34 -24.94
C THR A 2 -0.55 -8.65 -24.08
N GLY A 3 -0.42 -7.33 -24.22
CA GLY A 3 0.60 -6.54 -23.54
C GLY A 3 0.28 -6.37 -22.07
N ASN A 4 1.32 -6.15 -21.26
CA ASN A 4 1.21 -5.69 -19.90
C ASN A 4 1.58 -4.20 -19.87
N LEU A 5 0.60 -3.32 -19.62
CA LEU A 5 0.81 -1.87 -19.63
C LEU A 5 1.81 -1.40 -18.55
N LEU A 6 1.95 -2.16 -17.46
CA LEU A 6 2.85 -1.81 -16.35
C LEU A 6 4.26 -2.40 -16.50
N GLN A 7 4.54 -3.09 -17.61
CA GLN A 7 5.85 -3.69 -17.83
C GLN A 7 6.96 -2.65 -17.79
N ASN A 8 8.06 -2.95 -17.08
CA ASN A 8 9.24 -2.10 -16.90
C ASN A 8 8.99 -0.79 -16.13
N THR A 9 7.81 -0.60 -15.55
CA THR A 9 7.55 0.53 -14.66
C THR A 9 8.21 0.30 -13.29
N ARG A 10 8.34 1.38 -12.52
CA ARG A 10 8.86 1.43 -11.16
C ARG A 10 7.74 1.86 -10.23
N VAL A 11 7.55 1.13 -9.13
CA VAL A 11 6.55 1.47 -8.12
C VAL A 11 7.21 1.71 -6.78
N TYR A 12 6.80 2.77 -6.10
CA TYR A 12 7.17 2.99 -4.70
C TYR A 12 6.05 2.55 -3.75
N LEU A 13 6.42 1.80 -2.71
CA LEU A 13 5.49 1.26 -1.71
C LEU A 13 5.50 2.12 -0.43
N SER A 14 4.65 3.15 -0.45
CA SER A 14 4.49 4.13 0.63
C SER A 14 3.51 3.65 1.70
N GLY A 15 3.81 3.89 2.97
CA GLY A 15 2.97 3.44 4.09
C GLY A 15 3.74 3.26 5.40
N PRO A 16 3.05 3.09 6.53
CA PRO A 16 3.71 2.96 7.83
C PRO A 16 4.63 1.72 7.89
N MET A 17 5.72 1.89 8.64
CA MET A 17 6.60 0.82 9.13
C MET A 17 6.68 0.85 10.66
N ASP A 18 6.49 2.04 11.26
CA ASP A 18 6.32 2.23 12.70
C ASP A 18 4.86 2.15 13.14
N PHE A 19 4.67 1.94 14.44
CA PHE A 19 3.35 1.82 15.09
C PHE A 19 2.51 0.64 14.58
N VAL A 20 3.18 -0.36 13.99
CA VAL A 20 2.62 -1.67 13.63
C VAL A 20 2.81 -2.66 14.78
N GLY A 21 1.99 -3.73 14.81
CA GLY A 21 2.03 -4.71 15.91
C GLY A 21 3.39 -5.41 16.06
N SER A 22 4.08 -5.67 14.95
CA SER A 22 5.45 -6.18 14.94
C SER A 22 6.14 -5.76 13.65
N ARG A 23 7.26 -5.01 13.75
CA ARG A 23 8.08 -4.59 12.60
C ARG A 23 8.61 -5.80 11.82
N VAL A 24 8.98 -6.87 12.53
CA VAL A 24 9.49 -8.10 11.92
C VAL A 24 8.40 -8.80 11.11
N VAL A 25 7.20 -8.94 11.68
CA VAL A 25 6.07 -9.55 10.96
C VAL A 25 5.62 -8.66 9.81
N GLU A 26 5.59 -7.33 9.96
CA GLU A 26 5.33 -6.38 8.86
C GLU A 26 6.30 -6.52 7.71
N LYS A 27 7.60 -6.64 7.99
CA LYS A 27 8.62 -6.76 6.93
C LYS A 27 8.41 -8.00 6.05
N TYR A 28 7.96 -9.11 6.63
CA TYR A 28 7.95 -10.42 5.96
C TYR A 28 6.58 -11.00 5.61
N PHE A 29 5.54 -10.57 6.32
CA PHE A 29 4.14 -10.94 6.10
C PHE A 29 3.24 -9.74 5.85
N GLY A 30 3.77 -8.51 5.94
CA GLY A 30 3.01 -7.30 5.65
C GLY A 30 2.62 -7.18 4.19
N TRP A 31 1.80 -6.18 3.92
CA TRP A 31 1.22 -5.95 2.60
C TRP A 31 2.28 -5.77 1.51
N ARG A 32 3.45 -5.20 1.83
CA ARG A 32 4.57 -5.06 0.89
C ARG A 32 5.15 -6.41 0.48
N ALA A 33 5.33 -7.32 1.44
CA ALA A 33 5.84 -8.67 1.19
C ALA A 33 4.85 -9.50 0.35
N ILE A 34 3.55 -9.35 0.61
CA ILE A 34 2.48 -10.01 -0.16
C ILE A 34 2.41 -9.47 -1.59
N LEU A 35 2.49 -8.15 -1.76
CA LEU A 35 2.26 -7.51 -3.05
C LEU A 35 3.49 -7.61 -3.98
N THR A 36 4.70 -7.62 -3.41
CA THR A 36 5.96 -7.59 -4.19
C THR A 36 6.05 -8.72 -5.23
N PRO A 37 5.73 -9.99 -4.94
CA PRO A 37 5.78 -11.05 -5.94
C PRO A 37 4.78 -10.86 -7.09
N VAL A 38 3.59 -10.33 -6.80
CA VAL A 38 2.60 -9.98 -7.83
C VAL A 38 3.14 -8.88 -8.75
N LEU A 39 3.70 -7.81 -8.17
CA LEU A 39 4.31 -6.71 -8.94
C LEU A 39 5.49 -7.18 -9.79
N LYS A 40 6.35 -8.05 -9.25
CA LYS A 40 7.47 -8.65 -9.99
C LYS A 40 6.99 -9.55 -11.13
N ALA A 41 5.91 -10.33 -10.94
CA ALA A 41 5.29 -11.11 -12.01
C ALA A 41 4.78 -10.21 -13.15
N LEU A 42 4.34 -8.99 -12.82
CA LEU A 42 4.01 -7.93 -13.79
C LEU A 42 5.25 -7.20 -14.34
N SER A 43 6.47 -7.68 -14.11
CA SER A 43 7.71 -7.02 -14.56
C SER A 43 7.85 -5.56 -14.09
N ILE A 44 7.32 -5.26 -12.90
CA ILE A 44 7.44 -3.96 -12.24
C ILE A 44 8.65 -3.99 -11.30
N THR A 45 9.47 -2.95 -11.35
CA THR A 45 10.56 -2.74 -10.38
C THR A 45 9.97 -2.18 -9.09
N VAL A 46 10.16 -2.90 -7.98
CA VAL A 46 9.61 -2.50 -6.67
C VAL A 46 10.65 -1.72 -5.88
N LEU A 47 10.28 -0.51 -5.47
CA LEU A 47 11.03 0.34 -4.53
C LEU A 47 10.34 0.24 -3.16
N ASP A 48 10.95 -0.52 -2.26
CA ASP A 48 10.41 -0.85 -0.94
C ASP A 48 11.29 -0.22 0.15
N PRO A 49 10.74 0.60 1.06
CA PRO A 49 11.53 1.22 2.14
C PRO A 49 12.14 0.22 3.13
N TRP A 50 11.66 -1.04 3.21
CA TRP A 50 12.35 -2.08 3.96
C TRP A 50 13.64 -2.57 3.29
N ASN A 51 13.74 -2.41 1.96
CA ASN A 51 14.76 -2.99 1.11
C ASN A 51 15.39 -1.92 0.21
N LYS A 52 15.94 -0.89 0.83
CA LYS A 52 16.45 0.30 0.13
C LYS A 52 17.65 -0.04 -0.76
N PRO A 53 17.72 0.53 -1.98
CA PRO A 53 18.85 0.34 -2.87
C PRO A 53 20.12 0.96 -2.28
N ARG A 54 21.29 0.41 -2.63
CA ARG A 54 22.57 1.01 -2.26
C ARG A 54 22.76 2.33 -3.00
N VAL A 55 23.12 3.39 -2.28
CA VAL A 55 23.49 4.67 -2.86
C VAL A 55 24.97 4.67 -3.22
N LEU A 56 25.28 4.94 -4.49
CA LEU A 56 26.66 5.04 -4.96
C LEU A 56 27.36 6.22 -4.27
N GLY A 57 28.58 6.00 -3.80
CA GLY A 57 29.37 7.02 -3.10
C GLY A 57 29.03 7.19 -1.61
N HIS A 58 28.04 6.46 -1.08
CA HIS A 58 27.70 6.46 0.34
C HIS A 58 28.03 5.11 0.99
N SER A 59 27.98 5.08 2.33
CA SER A 59 28.14 3.85 3.11
C SER A 59 27.05 2.84 2.80
N ALA A 60 27.31 1.57 3.09
CA ALA A 60 26.37 0.49 2.76
C ALA A 60 25.05 0.56 3.54
N ASP A 61 25.04 1.30 4.65
CA ASP A 61 23.93 1.52 5.57
C ASP A 61 23.18 2.85 5.36
N TYR A 62 23.58 3.68 4.39
CA TYR A 62 22.96 4.99 4.14
C TYR A 62 21.44 4.91 4.01
N GLY A 63 20.74 5.61 4.91
CA GLY A 63 19.27 5.67 4.95
C GLY A 63 18.56 4.35 5.24
N ARG A 64 19.29 3.25 5.53
CA ARG A 64 18.70 1.95 5.85
C ARG A 64 18.06 1.97 7.22
N GLU A 65 16.84 1.47 7.28
CA GLU A 65 16.12 1.32 8.54
C GLU A 65 16.34 -0.07 9.12
N GLY A 66 16.75 -0.11 10.38
CA GLY A 66 16.84 -1.35 11.13
C GLY A 66 15.47 -1.88 11.55
N LEU A 67 15.46 -3.12 12.05
CA LEU A 67 14.29 -3.70 12.71
C LEU A 67 13.99 -3.02 14.06
N LEU A 68 15.02 -2.44 14.71
CA LEU A 68 14.91 -1.73 15.99
C LEU A 68 15.02 -0.21 15.79
N PRO A 69 14.19 0.61 16.46
CA PRO A 69 14.26 2.06 16.34
C PRO A 69 15.55 2.61 16.94
N ALA A 70 16.31 3.40 16.17
CA ALA A 70 17.44 4.17 16.71
C ALA A 70 16.99 5.33 17.62
N LYS A 71 15.68 5.64 17.63
CA LYS A 71 15.09 6.83 18.24
C LYS A 71 15.32 6.92 19.76
N GLU A 72 15.32 5.79 20.46
CA GLU A 72 15.55 5.72 21.91
C GLU A 72 16.88 6.36 22.32
N ARG A 73 17.87 6.36 21.42
CA ARG A 73 19.21 6.94 21.65
C ARG A 73 19.21 8.47 21.75
N TYR A 74 18.15 9.15 21.32
CA TYR A 74 18.05 10.61 21.42
C TYR A 74 17.13 11.04 22.57
N GLU A 75 16.26 10.16 23.07
CA GLU A 75 15.19 10.56 24.00
C GLU A 75 15.73 11.12 25.33
N THR A 76 16.91 10.68 25.76
CA THR A 76 17.51 11.09 27.03
C THR A 76 17.74 12.60 27.14
N ASP A 77 18.15 13.26 26.05
CA ASP A 77 18.54 14.68 26.09
C ASP A 77 18.12 15.51 24.86
N PHE A 78 17.25 14.99 23.99
CA PHE A 78 16.80 15.69 22.76
C PHE A 78 16.36 17.15 22.99
N TRP A 79 15.60 17.41 24.06
CA TRP A 79 15.08 18.76 24.34
C TRP A 79 16.09 19.69 24.99
N THR A 80 17.15 19.16 25.62
CA THR A 80 18.14 19.94 26.37
C THR A 80 19.47 20.07 25.64
N SER A 81 19.78 19.16 24.71
CA SER A 81 21.06 19.10 24.01
C SER A 81 20.93 19.54 22.55
N HIS A 82 21.62 20.65 22.20
CA HIS A 82 21.71 21.12 20.82
C HIS A 82 22.47 20.12 19.93
N GLN A 83 23.45 19.42 20.51
CA GLN A 83 24.24 18.40 19.81
C GLN A 83 23.38 17.19 19.44
N THR A 84 22.51 16.75 20.35
CA THR A 84 21.59 15.64 20.09
C THR A 84 20.60 15.99 18.98
N ARG A 85 20.07 17.21 18.94
CA ARG A 85 19.21 17.68 17.84
C ARG A 85 19.92 17.71 16.50
N ALA A 86 21.13 18.28 16.45
CA ALA A 86 21.93 18.30 15.23
C ALA A 86 22.23 16.88 14.71
N ARG A 87 22.56 15.95 15.62
CA ARG A 87 22.78 14.53 15.26
C ARG A 87 21.50 13.87 14.75
N PHE A 88 20.37 14.09 15.41
CA PHE A 88 19.07 13.56 14.98
C PHE A 88 18.71 14.05 13.57
N GLU A 89 18.86 15.35 13.29
CA GLU A 89 18.60 15.93 11.98
C GLU A 89 19.51 15.31 10.90
N GLN A 90 20.80 15.16 11.20
CA GLN A 90 21.78 14.60 10.27
C GLN A 90 21.51 13.11 9.97
N GLU A 91 21.31 12.29 11.00
CA GLU A 91 21.13 10.84 10.86
C GLU A 91 19.78 10.50 10.23
N PHE A 92 18.71 11.23 10.56
CA PHE A 92 17.39 10.96 10.00
C PHE A 92 17.20 11.51 8.58
N TRP A 93 17.98 12.53 8.19
CA TRP A 93 17.95 13.07 6.83
C TRP A 93 18.24 12.01 5.76
N GLU A 94 19.15 11.07 6.02
CA GLU A 94 19.51 10.04 5.05
C GLU A 94 18.31 9.16 4.68
N THR A 95 17.51 8.78 5.68
CA THR A 95 16.26 8.04 5.53
C THR A 95 15.25 8.82 4.71
N VAL A 96 15.00 10.09 5.08
CA VAL A 96 14.05 10.95 4.36
C VAL A 96 14.49 11.16 2.91
N HIS A 97 15.78 11.40 2.69
CA HIS A 97 16.33 11.65 1.36
C HIS A 97 16.14 10.45 0.44
N ILE A 98 16.44 9.23 0.89
CA ILE A 98 16.31 8.05 0.03
C ILE A 98 14.85 7.69 -0.25
N ASP A 99 13.94 7.87 0.70
CA ASP A 99 12.51 7.59 0.50
C ASP A 99 11.89 8.58 -0.49
N LEU A 100 12.23 9.86 -0.37
CA LEU A 100 11.83 10.87 -1.36
C LEU A 100 12.50 10.63 -2.72
N ARG A 101 13.75 10.13 -2.75
CA ARG A 101 14.40 9.78 -4.02
C ARG A 101 13.73 8.57 -4.67
N MET A 102 13.32 7.55 -3.92
CA MET A 102 12.55 6.42 -4.43
C MET A 102 11.19 6.86 -4.96
N THR A 103 10.53 7.78 -4.24
CA THR A 103 9.29 8.43 -4.71
C THR A 103 9.53 9.20 -6.01
N ASP A 104 10.63 9.95 -6.10
CA ASP A 104 10.99 10.78 -7.25
C ASP A 104 11.34 9.96 -8.51
N ILE A 105 11.93 8.78 -8.35
CA ILE A 105 12.24 7.90 -9.49
C ILE A 105 11.15 6.88 -9.79
N SER A 106 10.10 6.73 -8.99
CA SER A 106 9.01 5.82 -9.32
C SER A 106 8.17 6.38 -10.47
N ASP A 107 7.47 5.51 -11.19
CA ASP A 107 6.52 5.92 -12.23
C ASP A 107 5.09 6.04 -11.66
N PHE A 108 4.80 5.30 -10.59
CA PHE A 108 3.60 5.46 -9.76
C PHE A 108 3.87 5.08 -8.30
N VAL A 109 2.91 5.38 -7.40
CA VAL A 109 2.99 5.06 -5.97
C VAL A 109 1.79 4.23 -5.54
N ILE A 110 2.05 3.24 -4.70
CA ILE A 110 1.01 2.53 -3.95
C ILE A 110 1.15 2.96 -2.49
N ALA A 111 0.10 3.59 -1.95
CA ALA A 111 0.11 4.17 -0.63
C ALA A 111 -0.86 3.46 0.30
N PHE A 112 -0.35 2.82 1.35
CA PHE A 112 -1.17 2.22 2.39
C PHE A 112 -1.33 3.19 3.57
N VAL A 113 -2.58 3.62 3.82
CA VAL A 113 -2.93 4.68 4.76
C VAL A 113 -4.00 4.17 5.75
N PRO A 114 -3.62 3.35 6.75
CA PRO A 114 -4.55 2.92 7.79
C PRO A 114 -4.88 4.11 8.71
N THR A 115 -6.16 4.38 8.92
CA THR A 115 -6.59 5.64 9.56
C THR A 115 -6.29 5.76 11.06
N ASN A 116 -5.80 4.69 11.68
CA ASN A 116 -5.35 4.66 13.08
C ASN A 116 -3.83 4.82 13.23
N ILE A 117 -3.06 4.89 12.14
CA ILE A 117 -1.62 5.14 12.20
C ILE A 117 -1.35 6.51 11.58
N TYR A 118 -0.78 7.40 12.38
CA TYR A 118 -0.33 8.69 11.89
C TYR A 118 1.03 8.55 11.21
N SER A 119 1.05 8.65 9.87
CA SER A 119 2.28 8.53 9.07
C SER A 119 2.54 9.79 8.25
N VAL A 120 3.32 10.73 8.81
CA VAL A 120 3.69 11.99 8.14
C VAL A 120 4.56 11.72 6.90
N GLY A 121 5.45 10.72 6.96
CA GLY A 121 6.27 10.31 5.82
C GLY A 121 5.41 9.90 4.62
N THR A 122 4.43 9.02 4.83
CA THR A 122 3.47 8.60 3.80
C THR A 122 2.73 9.79 3.17
N VAL A 123 2.29 10.76 3.98
CA VAL A 123 1.64 11.98 3.46
C VAL A 123 2.61 12.76 2.56
N HIS A 124 3.86 12.97 3.00
CA HIS A 124 4.86 13.70 2.23
C HIS A 124 5.19 13.03 0.89
N GLU A 125 5.30 11.70 0.89
CA GLU A 125 5.53 10.89 -0.31
C GLU A 125 4.37 11.00 -1.30
N ILE A 126 3.12 10.90 -0.83
CA ILE A 126 1.92 11.08 -1.66
C ILE A 126 1.92 12.48 -2.30
N ILE A 127 2.14 13.53 -1.52
CA ILE A 127 2.15 14.90 -2.03
C ILE A 127 3.27 15.10 -3.05
N THR A 128 4.46 14.56 -2.78
CA THR A 128 5.60 14.61 -3.71
C THR A 128 5.25 13.94 -5.03
N ALA A 129 4.69 12.73 -4.99
CA ALA A 129 4.28 12.00 -6.18
C ALA A 129 3.21 12.77 -6.99
N ARG A 130 2.23 13.38 -6.32
CA ARG A 130 1.17 14.15 -6.97
C ARG A 130 1.65 15.49 -7.54
N ASN A 131 2.61 16.15 -6.90
CA ASN A 131 3.28 17.33 -7.47
C ASN A 131 4.07 16.98 -8.75
N GLN A 132 4.45 15.71 -8.90
CA GLN A 132 5.07 15.15 -10.11
C GLN A 132 4.07 14.51 -11.07
N LEU A 133 2.76 14.68 -10.83
CA LEU A 133 1.66 14.13 -11.63
C LEU A 133 1.63 12.59 -11.73
N LYS A 134 2.32 11.88 -10.82
CA LYS A 134 2.36 10.41 -10.81
C LYS A 134 1.07 9.82 -10.27
N PRO A 135 0.54 8.73 -10.84
CA PRO A 135 -0.57 8.02 -10.24
C PRO A 135 -0.26 7.59 -8.81
N VAL A 136 -1.24 7.73 -7.92
CA VAL A 136 -1.16 7.23 -6.54
C VAL A 136 -2.35 6.32 -6.34
N LEU A 137 -2.13 5.06 -6.04
CA LEU A 137 -3.15 4.08 -5.67
C LEU A 137 -3.19 4.00 -4.14
N LEU A 138 -4.24 4.56 -3.51
CA LEU A 138 -4.35 4.69 -2.06
C LEU A 138 -5.27 3.63 -1.46
N ILE A 139 -4.75 2.84 -0.53
CA ILE A 139 -5.48 1.82 0.22
C ILE A 139 -5.70 2.32 1.65
N SER A 140 -6.97 2.38 2.07
CA SER A 140 -7.38 2.80 3.41
C SER A 140 -8.28 1.72 4.03
N PRO A 141 -7.70 0.76 4.78
CA PRO A 141 -8.45 -0.34 5.36
C PRO A 141 -9.46 0.14 6.41
N PRO A 142 -10.61 -0.55 6.59
CA PRO A 142 -11.41 -0.37 7.79
C PRO A 142 -10.61 -0.66 9.07
N ILE A 143 -10.92 0.05 10.14
CA ILE A 143 -10.33 -0.15 11.47
C ILE A 143 -11.45 -0.34 12.49
N SER A 144 -11.36 -1.39 13.30
CA SER A 144 -12.25 -1.64 14.44
C SER A 144 -11.43 -2.02 15.67
N TYR A 145 -11.95 -1.70 16.86
CA TYR A 145 -11.39 -2.14 18.12
C TYR A 145 -11.44 -3.65 18.28
N ASP A 146 -12.37 -4.33 17.61
CA ASP A 146 -12.46 -5.79 17.63
C ASP A 146 -11.22 -6.46 17.03
N PHE A 147 -10.45 -5.73 16.22
CA PHE A 147 -9.16 -6.20 15.72
C PHE A 147 -8.08 -6.23 16.80
N PHE A 148 -8.29 -5.57 17.95
CA PHE A 148 -7.31 -5.44 19.03
C PHE A 148 -7.89 -6.00 20.34
N PRO A 149 -7.49 -7.21 20.78
CA PRO A 149 -8.05 -7.84 21.99
C PRO A 149 -8.03 -6.93 23.23
N ALA A 150 -6.96 -6.17 23.42
CA ALA A 150 -6.80 -5.22 24.52
C ALA A 150 -7.80 -4.04 24.47
N LEU A 151 -8.23 -3.61 23.27
CA LEU A 151 -9.21 -2.54 23.09
C LEU A 151 -10.65 -3.08 23.12
N LYS A 152 -10.84 -4.33 22.68
CA LYS A 152 -12.14 -5.00 22.70
C LYS A 152 -12.74 -5.05 24.10
N SER A 153 -11.92 -5.36 25.10
CA SER A 153 -12.33 -5.47 26.52
C SER A 153 -12.60 -4.13 27.21
N LEU A 154 -12.33 -3.00 26.56
CA LEU A 154 -12.54 -1.68 27.16
C LEU A 154 -14.04 -1.34 27.29
N THR A 155 -14.38 -0.62 28.36
CA THR A 155 -15.73 -0.10 28.57
C THR A 155 -16.08 0.99 27.55
N GLY A 156 -17.38 1.30 27.39
CA GLY A 156 -17.82 2.37 26.49
C GLY A 156 -17.23 3.74 26.83
N GLU A 157 -17.03 4.03 28.12
CA GLU A 157 -16.39 5.26 28.58
C GLU A 157 -14.91 5.32 28.20
N GLN A 158 -14.18 4.22 28.37
CA GLN A 158 -12.78 4.11 27.95
C GLN A 158 -12.65 4.27 26.42
N LYS A 159 -13.53 3.63 25.64
CA LYS A 159 -13.58 3.79 24.18
C LYS A 159 -13.89 5.23 23.76
N LYS A 160 -14.75 5.94 24.51
CA LYS A 160 -15.06 7.36 24.28
C LYS A 160 -13.85 8.25 24.61
N ALA A 161 -13.11 7.94 25.66
CA ALA A 161 -11.87 8.64 26.01
C ALA A 161 -10.80 8.44 24.92
N LEU A 162 -10.60 7.22 24.42
CA LEU A 162 -9.68 6.96 23.30
C LEU A 162 -10.04 7.77 22.05
N LYS A 163 -11.33 7.87 21.72
CA LYS A 163 -11.81 8.69 20.60
C LYS A 163 -11.42 10.16 20.75
N PHE A 164 -11.47 10.71 21.96
CA PHE A 164 -11.03 12.08 22.23
C PHE A 164 -9.55 12.29 21.92
N TYR A 165 -8.72 11.28 22.18
CA TYR A 165 -7.29 11.26 21.84
C TYR A 165 -7.00 10.84 20.38
N GLY A 166 -8.02 10.80 19.52
CA GLY A 166 -7.86 10.49 18.09
C GLY A 166 -7.80 9.01 17.74
N LEU A 167 -7.82 8.12 18.74
CA LEU A 167 -7.94 6.67 18.51
C LEU A 167 -9.43 6.35 18.34
N LYS A 168 -9.90 6.31 17.09
CA LYS A 168 -11.29 6.00 16.74
C LYS A 168 -11.36 4.87 15.74
N GLU A 169 -12.42 4.08 15.82
CA GLU A 169 -12.76 3.13 14.76
C GLU A 169 -13.10 3.88 13.46
N ASN A 170 -12.82 3.21 12.35
CA ASN A 170 -13.20 3.59 11.01
C ASN A 170 -13.72 2.34 10.27
N PRO A 171 -14.91 1.84 10.61
CA PRO A 171 -15.40 0.55 10.10
C PRO A 171 -15.65 0.53 8.59
N HIS A 172 -15.56 1.69 7.94
CA HIS A 172 -15.75 1.85 6.50
C HIS A 172 -14.45 2.21 5.76
N GLY A 173 -13.32 2.29 6.48
CA GLY A 173 -12.03 2.60 5.86
C GLY A 173 -11.98 3.96 5.17
N LEU A 174 -12.84 4.92 5.55
CA LEU A 174 -12.90 6.21 4.87
C LEU A 174 -11.64 7.03 5.18
N PRO A 175 -10.80 7.36 4.18
CA PRO A 175 -9.61 8.18 4.40
C PRO A 175 -10.00 9.64 4.67
N SER A 176 -9.01 10.46 5.04
CA SER A 176 -9.20 11.91 5.16
C SER A 176 -9.73 12.52 3.86
N GLN A 177 -10.68 13.45 3.95
CA GLN A 177 -11.26 14.17 2.80
C GLN A 177 -10.19 14.88 1.95
N TRP A 178 -9.08 15.28 2.57
CA TRP A 178 -7.93 15.87 1.86
C TRP A 178 -7.38 14.95 0.77
N TYR A 179 -7.34 13.63 1.01
CA TYR A 179 -6.89 12.69 -0.01
C TYR A 179 -7.80 12.67 -1.23
N GLY A 180 -9.10 13.01 -1.07
CA GLY A 180 -10.05 13.06 -2.18
C GLY A 180 -9.61 14.01 -3.28
N ASN A 181 -9.10 15.18 -2.89
CA ASN A 181 -8.59 16.20 -3.81
C ASN A 181 -7.18 15.90 -4.32
N VAL A 182 -6.36 15.21 -3.54
CA VAL A 182 -4.95 14.94 -3.86
C VAL A 182 -4.80 13.72 -4.79
N VAL A 183 -5.50 12.63 -4.47
CA VAL A 183 -5.36 11.32 -5.13
C VAL A 183 -6.45 11.09 -6.17
N GLY A 184 -7.65 11.62 -5.93
CA GLY A 184 -8.84 11.33 -6.73
C GLY A 184 -9.58 10.09 -6.23
N GLY A 185 -10.91 10.19 -6.14
CA GLY A 185 -11.75 9.12 -5.58
C GLY A 185 -11.67 7.80 -6.34
N HIS A 186 -11.34 7.81 -7.63
CA HIS A 186 -11.18 6.59 -8.44
C HIS A 186 -9.90 5.81 -8.14
N ASN A 187 -8.95 6.37 -7.38
CA ASN A 187 -7.71 5.70 -6.98
C ASN A 187 -7.69 5.35 -5.47
N MET A 188 -8.87 5.25 -4.84
CA MET A 188 -9.02 4.89 -3.43
C MET A 188 -9.66 3.51 -3.24
N PHE A 189 -9.07 2.70 -2.37
CA PHE A 189 -9.46 1.31 -2.13
C PHE A 189 -9.65 1.07 -0.63
N ASP A 190 -10.63 0.25 -0.27
CA ASP A 190 -10.86 -0.14 1.13
C ASP A 190 -10.12 -1.42 1.53
N GLY A 191 -9.41 -2.04 0.57
CA GLY A 191 -8.50 -3.15 0.81
C GLY A 191 -7.75 -3.56 -0.45
N PHE A 192 -6.84 -4.50 -0.28
CA PHE A 192 -6.00 -5.05 -1.34
C PHE A 192 -6.73 -6.09 -2.20
N GLY A 193 -7.62 -6.89 -1.62
CA GLY A 193 -8.32 -8.00 -2.28
C GLY A 193 -7.88 -9.40 -1.83
N TRP A 194 -7.15 -9.51 -0.73
CA TRP A 194 -6.69 -10.78 -0.15
C TRP A 194 -6.97 -10.89 1.35
N GLU A 195 -7.68 -9.91 1.92
CA GLU A 195 -7.99 -9.79 3.34
C GLU A 195 -8.82 -10.95 3.90
N HIS A 196 -9.44 -11.77 3.04
CA HIS A 196 -10.20 -12.97 3.40
C HIS A 196 -9.42 -14.27 3.21
N LEU A 197 -8.21 -14.22 2.64
CA LEU A 197 -7.39 -15.39 2.36
C LEU A 197 -6.48 -15.74 3.55
N ASN A 198 -6.18 -17.03 3.69
CA ASN A 198 -5.26 -17.51 4.72
C ASN A 198 -3.80 -17.17 4.34
N LEU A 199 -3.25 -16.10 4.91
CA LEU A 199 -1.92 -15.60 4.57
C LEU A 199 -0.79 -16.61 4.80
N LYS A 200 -0.97 -17.55 5.75
CA LYS A 200 0.04 -18.56 6.09
C LYS A 200 -0.16 -19.87 5.32
N GLY A 201 -1.11 -19.92 4.40
CA GLY A 201 -1.32 -21.07 3.53
C GLY A 201 -0.10 -21.32 2.63
N PRO A 202 0.29 -22.58 2.40
CA PRO A 202 1.38 -22.93 1.50
C PRO A 202 1.02 -22.73 0.02
N ASP A 203 -0.23 -22.41 -0.29
CA ASP A 203 -0.82 -22.21 -1.61
C ASP A 203 -1.45 -20.81 -1.74
N PHE A 204 -0.97 -19.85 -0.94
CA PHE A 204 -1.55 -18.51 -0.84
C PHE A 204 -1.69 -17.82 -2.21
N TYR A 205 -0.65 -17.86 -3.06
CA TYR A 205 -0.71 -17.19 -4.35
C TYR A 205 -1.62 -17.90 -5.34
N GLU A 206 -1.72 -19.23 -5.30
CA GLU A 206 -2.70 -19.97 -6.07
C GLU A 206 -4.12 -19.58 -5.68
N GLN A 207 -4.39 -19.48 -4.38
CA GLN A 207 -5.69 -19.04 -3.87
C GLN A 207 -5.97 -17.58 -4.25
N LEU A 208 -4.96 -16.69 -4.20
CA LEU A 208 -5.12 -15.29 -4.58
C LEU A 208 -5.53 -15.13 -6.05
N ILE A 209 -4.83 -15.82 -6.95
CA ILE A 209 -5.13 -15.76 -8.38
C ILE A 209 -6.45 -16.48 -8.68
N GLY A 210 -6.71 -17.61 -8.02
CA GLY A 210 -7.98 -18.34 -8.13
C GLY A 210 -9.17 -17.49 -7.70
N ASP A 211 -9.11 -16.86 -6.53
CA ASP A 211 -10.14 -15.98 -5.99
C ASP A 211 -10.43 -14.80 -6.92
N PHE A 212 -9.38 -14.14 -7.44
CA PHE A 212 -9.56 -13.11 -8.46
C PHE A 212 -10.28 -13.65 -9.70
N LEU A 213 -9.88 -14.82 -10.20
CA LEU A 213 -10.51 -15.44 -11.36
C LEU A 213 -11.93 -15.94 -11.09
N ASP A 214 -12.30 -16.24 -9.86
CA ASP A 214 -13.64 -16.70 -9.49
C ASP A 214 -14.57 -15.54 -9.10
N SER A 215 -14.01 -14.34 -8.85
CA SER A 215 -14.77 -13.16 -8.46
C SER A 215 -15.68 -12.61 -9.57
N GLU A 216 -16.78 -11.99 -9.13
CA GLU A 216 -17.77 -11.35 -10.00
C GLU A 216 -17.49 -9.84 -10.14
N PRO A 217 -17.76 -9.24 -11.31
CA PRO A 217 -17.61 -7.80 -11.48
C PRO A 217 -18.61 -7.03 -10.63
N ALA A 218 -18.27 -5.79 -10.29
CA ALA A 218 -19.28 -4.84 -9.84
C ALA A 218 -20.35 -4.61 -10.93
N PRO A 219 -21.61 -4.31 -10.56
CA PRO A 219 -22.66 -3.99 -11.52
C PRO A 219 -22.21 -2.90 -12.50
N GLY A 220 -22.23 -3.20 -13.80
CA GLY A 220 -21.84 -2.27 -14.87
C GLY A 220 -20.41 -2.44 -15.42
N GLU A 221 -19.54 -3.23 -14.79
CA GLU A 221 -18.15 -3.44 -15.25
C GLU A 221 -17.95 -4.65 -16.19
N ASN A 222 -19.05 -5.32 -16.57
CA ASN A 222 -19.02 -6.68 -17.11
C ASN A 222 -18.06 -6.90 -18.31
N PRO A 223 -18.09 -6.12 -19.42
CA PRO A 223 -17.22 -6.42 -20.56
C PRO A 223 -15.72 -6.24 -20.26
N LYS A 224 -15.37 -5.18 -19.52
CA LYS A 224 -13.99 -4.83 -19.16
C LYS A 224 -13.42 -5.85 -18.18
N TRP A 225 -14.21 -6.22 -17.18
CA TRP A 225 -13.85 -7.27 -16.23
C TRP A 225 -13.56 -8.61 -16.91
N GLN A 226 -14.41 -9.05 -17.84
CA GLN A 226 -14.18 -10.31 -18.56
C GLN A 226 -12.89 -10.29 -19.37
N GLN A 227 -12.52 -9.13 -19.92
CA GLN A 227 -11.24 -8.97 -20.61
C GLN A 227 -10.06 -9.09 -19.64
N THR A 228 -10.10 -8.39 -18.51
CA THR A 228 -9.06 -8.47 -17.46
C THR A 228 -8.93 -9.89 -16.95
N ARG A 229 -10.05 -10.56 -16.63
CA ARG A 229 -10.10 -11.95 -16.17
C ARG A 229 -9.48 -12.91 -17.18
N LYS A 230 -9.85 -12.77 -18.46
CA LYS A 230 -9.26 -13.56 -19.55
C LYS A 230 -7.76 -13.32 -19.68
N TRP A 231 -7.32 -12.07 -19.56
CA TRP A 231 -5.90 -11.72 -19.59
C TRP A 231 -5.15 -12.36 -18.41
N VAL A 232 -5.64 -12.25 -17.18
CA VAL A 232 -5.02 -12.89 -15.99
C VAL A 232 -4.96 -14.41 -16.14
N ALA A 233 -6.03 -15.04 -16.64
CA ALA A 233 -6.07 -16.49 -16.89
C ALA A 233 -5.06 -16.96 -17.97
N GLN A 234 -4.56 -16.04 -18.79
CA GLN A 234 -3.61 -16.33 -19.87
C GLN A 234 -2.20 -15.81 -19.58
N PHE A 235 -2.06 -14.86 -18.65
CA PHE A 235 -0.79 -14.21 -18.34
C PHE A 235 0.12 -15.13 -17.51
N GLU A 236 1.07 -15.72 -18.21
CA GLU A 236 1.93 -16.81 -17.74
C GLU A 236 2.70 -16.50 -16.44
N PRO A 237 3.31 -15.31 -16.26
CA PRO A 237 4.02 -14.99 -15.01
C PRO A 237 3.14 -15.04 -13.76
N LEU A 238 1.89 -14.57 -13.84
CA LEU A 238 0.95 -14.63 -12.70
C LEU A 238 0.52 -16.07 -12.42
N ARG A 239 0.36 -16.91 -13.45
CA ARG A 239 0.03 -18.34 -13.28
C ARG A 239 1.15 -19.18 -12.69
N LYS A 240 2.39 -18.75 -12.89
CA LYS A 240 3.58 -19.36 -12.28
C LYS A 240 3.80 -18.91 -10.84
N LEU A 241 3.16 -17.84 -10.40
CA LEU A 241 3.23 -17.40 -9.01
C LEU A 241 2.46 -18.40 -8.15
N LYS A 242 3.20 -19.10 -7.29
CA LYS A 242 2.74 -20.23 -6.49
C LYS A 242 3.42 -20.22 -5.13
N GLY A 243 2.88 -20.97 -4.17
CA GLY A 243 3.45 -21.11 -2.85
C GLY A 243 2.86 -20.15 -1.82
N GLY A 244 3.44 -20.17 -0.62
CA GLY A 244 3.15 -19.24 0.46
C GLY A 244 3.93 -17.93 0.30
N ILE A 245 3.60 -16.94 1.14
CA ILE A 245 4.27 -15.63 1.13
C ILE A 245 5.79 -15.78 1.33
N LEU A 246 6.21 -16.64 2.27
CA LEU A 246 7.62 -16.82 2.63
C LEU A 246 8.45 -17.49 1.54
N ASP A 247 7.85 -18.20 0.58
CA ASP A 247 8.57 -18.81 -0.54
C ASP A 247 9.18 -17.75 -1.47
N HIS A 248 8.71 -16.50 -1.36
CA HIS A 248 9.16 -15.35 -2.16
C HIS A 248 9.94 -14.31 -1.35
N VAL A 249 10.19 -14.58 -0.08
CA VAL A 249 10.97 -13.72 0.81
C VAL A 249 12.44 -14.11 0.75
N THR A 250 13.32 -13.12 0.67
CA THR A 250 14.77 -13.30 0.85
C THR A 250 15.18 -12.62 2.14
N PHE A 251 15.71 -13.39 3.09
CA PHE A 251 16.28 -12.86 4.32
C PHE A 251 17.67 -12.29 4.03
N ALA A 252 17.94 -11.06 4.47
CA ALA A 252 19.24 -10.44 4.29
C ALA A 252 20.29 -11.01 5.27
N ASP A 253 19.83 -11.48 6.44
CA ASP A 253 20.65 -12.07 7.50
C ASP A 253 19.85 -13.21 8.17
N PRO A 254 20.47 -14.40 8.43
CA PRO A 254 19.87 -15.47 9.24
C PRO A 254 19.29 -15.02 10.59
N ALA A 255 19.81 -13.93 11.18
CA ALA A 255 19.24 -13.34 12.39
C ALA A 255 17.81 -12.83 12.18
N GLU A 256 17.48 -12.27 11.01
CA GLU A 256 16.13 -11.81 10.71
C GLU A 256 15.15 -12.97 10.55
N GLU A 257 15.59 -14.09 9.96
CA GLU A 257 14.79 -15.30 9.87
C GLU A 257 14.48 -15.86 11.27
N ARG A 258 15.48 -15.90 12.15
CA ARG A 258 15.29 -16.32 13.55
C ARG A 258 14.30 -15.40 14.28
N LEU A 259 14.46 -14.08 14.15
CA LEU A 259 13.53 -13.10 14.74
C LEU A 259 12.11 -13.29 14.23
N LEU A 260 11.93 -13.59 12.94
CA LEU A 260 10.61 -13.87 12.39
C LEU A 260 10.02 -15.15 13.00
N ARG A 261 10.80 -16.23 13.08
CA ARG A 261 10.35 -17.48 13.70
C ARG A 261 9.91 -17.23 15.14
N GLU A 262 10.72 -16.55 15.93
CA GLU A 262 10.38 -16.18 17.31
C GLU A 262 9.12 -15.31 17.40
N ALA A 263 8.96 -14.34 16.50
CA ALA A 263 7.77 -13.49 16.46
C ALA A 263 6.49 -14.29 16.12
N LEU A 264 6.57 -15.28 15.24
CA LEU A 264 5.44 -16.12 14.86
C LEU A 264 5.00 -17.10 15.95
N GLU A 265 5.87 -17.42 16.91
CA GLU A 265 5.53 -18.25 18.08
C GLU A 265 4.71 -17.50 19.13
N VAL A 266 4.64 -16.16 19.06
CA VAL A 266 3.77 -15.37 19.94
C VAL A 266 2.31 -15.78 19.68
N PRO A 267 1.51 -16.15 20.70
CA PRO A 267 0.15 -16.67 20.48
C PRO A 267 -0.73 -15.77 19.61
N ALA A 268 -0.66 -14.46 19.84
CA ALA A 268 -1.42 -13.46 19.05
C ALA A 268 -0.99 -13.41 17.57
N GLU A 269 0.27 -13.74 17.26
CA GLU A 269 0.76 -13.84 15.88
C GLU A 269 0.42 -15.20 15.31
N ARG A 270 0.60 -16.30 16.04
CA ARG A 270 0.25 -17.66 15.59
C ARG A 270 -1.20 -17.76 15.15
N ASP A 271 -2.11 -17.21 15.95
CA ASP A 271 -3.55 -17.25 15.73
C ASP A 271 -4.02 -16.14 14.75
N ARG A 272 -3.11 -15.23 14.34
CA ARG A 272 -3.40 -14.23 13.31
C ARG A 272 -3.51 -14.91 11.94
N HIS A 273 -4.66 -14.78 11.33
CA HIS A 273 -4.93 -15.26 9.97
C HIS A 273 -4.79 -14.18 8.90
N TYR A 274 -5.06 -12.92 9.26
CA TYR A 274 -4.96 -11.78 8.34
C TYR A 274 -4.10 -10.68 8.93
N PHE A 275 -3.30 -10.03 8.09
CA PHE A 275 -2.18 -9.21 8.56
C PHE A 275 -2.65 -7.96 9.31
N TRP A 276 -3.66 -7.26 8.78
CA TRP A 276 -4.27 -6.06 9.38
C TRP A 276 -5.53 -6.35 10.19
N TYR A 277 -6.06 -7.56 10.09
CA TYR A 277 -7.35 -7.93 10.67
C TYR A 277 -7.24 -9.26 11.40
N ASN A 278 -7.75 -9.36 12.62
CA ASN A 278 -7.99 -10.67 13.22
C ASN A 278 -9.28 -11.34 12.70
N HIS A 279 -9.96 -10.71 11.73
CA HIS A 279 -11.19 -11.18 11.12
C HIS A 279 -11.14 -11.03 9.60
N ALA A 280 -11.75 -11.96 8.87
CA ALA A 280 -11.87 -11.85 7.43
C ALA A 280 -12.62 -10.57 7.06
N TYR A 281 -12.15 -9.87 6.05
CA TYR A 281 -12.83 -8.72 5.48
C TYR A 281 -12.84 -8.86 3.96
N GLN A 282 -14.00 -8.63 3.34
CA GLN A 282 -14.10 -8.56 1.90
C GLN A 282 -14.13 -7.07 1.51
N PRO A 283 -13.09 -6.55 0.83
CA PRO A 283 -13.10 -5.17 0.36
C PRO A 283 -14.25 -4.95 -0.61
N LYS A 284 -14.94 -3.82 -0.51
CA LYS A 284 -15.96 -3.44 -1.50
C LYS A 284 -15.30 -2.98 -2.79
N ARG A 285 -14.07 -2.48 -2.70
CA ARG A 285 -13.28 -2.01 -3.81
C ARG A 285 -11.83 -2.43 -3.62
N THR A 286 -11.46 -3.50 -4.30
CA THR A 286 -10.13 -4.10 -4.20
C THR A 286 -9.12 -3.32 -5.05
N PHE A 287 -7.96 -3.05 -4.46
CA PHE A 287 -6.81 -2.51 -5.20
C PHE A 287 -6.32 -3.50 -6.26
N LEU A 288 -6.25 -4.80 -5.96
CA LEU A 288 -5.69 -5.80 -6.87
C LEU A 288 -6.46 -5.86 -8.19
N SER A 289 -7.81 -5.81 -8.14
CA SER A 289 -8.61 -5.82 -9.35
C SER A 289 -8.36 -4.60 -10.21
N HIS A 290 -8.17 -3.43 -9.59
CA HIS A 290 -7.86 -2.20 -10.29
C HIS A 290 -6.46 -2.25 -10.94
N LEU A 291 -5.45 -2.72 -10.20
CA LEU A 291 -4.09 -2.89 -10.70
C LEU A 291 -4.05 -3.84 -11.90
N LEU A 292 -4.70 -5.01 -11.81
CA LEU A 292 -4.75 -5.99 -12.89
C LEU A 292 -5.52 -5.48 -14.11
N SER A 293 -6.56 -4.66 -13.88
CA SER A 293 -7.27 -3.96 -14.94
C SER A 293 -6.33 -3.05 -15.73
N ILE A 294 -5.56 -2.20 -15.04
CA ILE A 294 -4.57 -1.32 -15.66
C ILE A 294 -3.51 -2.14 -16.39
N ALA A 295 -2.95 -3.17 -15.75
CA ALA A 295 -1.94 -4.04 -16.34
C ALA A 295 -2.42 -4.69 -17.63
N SER A 296 -3.70 -5.10 -17.70
CA SER A 296 -4.31 -5.68 -18.90
C SER A 296 -4.60 -4.67 -20.03
N GLY A 297 -4.25 -3.39 -19.83
CA GLY A 297 -4.48 -2.29 -20.77
C GLY A 297 -5.77 -1.52 -20.53
N HIS A 298 -6.51 -1.80 -19.45
CA HIS A 298 -7.72 -1.07 -19.09
C HIS A 298 -7.43 -0.01 -18.02
N ILE A 299 -7.13 1.21 -18.47
CA ILE A 299 -7.04 2.38 -17.57
C ILE A 299 -8.48 2.83 -17.21
N PRO A 300 -8.85 2.83 -15.92
CA PRO A 300 -10.17 3.26 -15.50
C PRO A 300 -10.41 4.73 -15.83
N PRO A 301 -11.63 5.12 -16.24
CA PRO A 301 -11.92 6.50 -16.55
C PRO A 301 -11.90 7.35 -15.29
N LYS A 302 -11.39 8.57 -15.43
CA LYS A 302 -11.51 9.66 -14.47
C LYS A 302 -12.76 10.48 -14.82
N THR A 303 -13.72 10.51 -13.90
CA THR A 303 -14.90 11.36 -14.01
C THR A 303 -14.56 12.77 -13.54
N THR A 304 -14.67 13.74 -14.44
CA THR A 304 -14.54 15.17 -14.15
C THR A 304 -15.92 15.82 -14.24
N ILE A 305 -16.30 16.63 -13.27
CA ILE A 305 -17.53 17.42 -13.37
C ILE A 305 -17.20 18.72 -14.10
N LEU A 306 -17.79 18.91 -15.28
CA LEU A 306 -17.69 20.16 -16.03
C LEU A 306 -18.87 21.06 -15.71
N SER A 307 -18.58 22.33 -15.42
CA SER A 307 -19.59 23.38 -15.34
C SER A 307 -19.69 24.05 -16.72
N GLU A 308 -20.88 24.04 -17.30
CA GLU A 308 -21.19 24.72 -18.57
C GLU A 308 -22.45 25.57 -18.43
N TYR A 309 -22.59 26.60 -19.25
CA TYR A 309 -23.82 27.39 -19.31
C TYR A 309 -24.79 26.75 -20.30
N ASP A 310 -26.06 26.60 -19.92
CA ASP A 310 -27.12 26.20 -20.85
C ASP A 310 -27.59 27.39 -21.72
N GLU A 311 -28.55 27.13 -22.62
CA GLU A 311 -29.10 28.15 -23.52
C GLU A 311 -29.76 29.33 -22.78
N ALA A 312 -30.15 29.15 -21.51
CA ALA A 312 -30.70 30.21 -20.67
C ALA A 312 -29.62 30.98 -19.89
N GLY A 313 -28.34 30.60 -20.02
CA GLY A 313 -27.24 31.18 -19.26
C GLY A 313 -27.12 30.62 -17.83
N GLU A 314 -27.78 29.50 -17.52
CA GLU A 314 -27.71 28.86 -16.21
C GLU A 314 -26.59 27.83 -16.15
N VAL A 315 -25.90 27.73 -15.01
CA VAL A 315 -24.81 26.75 -14.84
C VAL A 315 -25.39 25.35 -14.70
N ARG A 316 -25.06 24.46 -15.64
CA ARG A 316 -25.28 23.02 -15.55
C ARG A 316 -23.98 22.28 -15.28
N GLN A 317 -24.07 21.25 -14.43
CA GLN A 317 -22.96 20.34 -14.18
C GLN A 317 -23.20 19.06 -14.99
N ARG A 318 -22.22 18.68 -15.82
CA ARG A 318 -22.24 17.37 -16.51
C ARG A 318 -21.00 16.55 -16.15
N PRO A 319 -21.16 15.24 -15.92
CA PRO A 319 -20.01 14.35 -15.81
C PRO A 319 -19.37 14.17 -17.19
N LEU A 320 -18.05 14.34 -17.26
CA LEU A 320 -17.21 13.95 -18.38
C LEU A 320 -16.30 12.82 -17.91
N GLU A 321 -16.44 11.64 -18.52
CA GLU A 321 -15.46 10.57 -18.36
C GLU A 321 -14.32 10.78 -19.35
N SER A 322 -13.10 10.77 -18.82
CA SER A 322 -11.86 10.86 -19.59
C SER A 322 -10.94 9.72 -19.17
N ILE A 323 -10.00 9.31 -20.03
CA ILE A 323 -8.95 8.39 -19.59
C ILE A 323 -8.13 9.11 -18.51
N ASP A 324 -7.78 8.42 -17.43
CA ASP A 324 -6.91 9.01 -16.42
C ASP A 324 -5.53 9.27 -17.01
N ASP A 325 -5.27 10.56 -17.28
CA ASP A 325 -4.10 11.07 -17.96
C ASP A 325 -2.80 10.86 -17.19
N ASN A 326 -2.90 10.64 -15.87
CA ASN A 326 -1.76 10.27 -15.04
C ASN A 326 -1.08 8.96 -15.50
N TRP A 327 -1.80 8.08 -16.23
CA TRP A 327 -1.26 6.81 -16.72
C TRP A 327 -0.69 6.87 -18.15
N LEU A 328 -0.83 8.00 -18.85
CA LEU A 328 -0.49 8.11 -20.29
C LEU A 328 1.00 7.90 -20.59
N LEU A 329 1.88 8.11 -19.61
CA LEU A 329 3.33 8.01 -19.78
C LEU A 329 3.91 6.62 -19.44
N LEU A 330 3.06 5.64 -19.09
CA LEU A 330 3.50 4.32 -18.65
C LEU A 330 3.61 3.28 -19.78
N GLY A 331 3.27 3.65 -21.03
CA GLY A 331 3.36 2.76 -22.19
C GLY A 331 4.79 2.60 -22.71
N ALA A 332 5.21 1.35 -22.92
CA ALA A 332 6.50 1.00 -23.52
C ALA A 332 6.61 1.33 -25.03
N GLU A 333 5.53 1.79 -25.65
CA GLU A 333 5.49 2.18 -27.06
C GLU A 333 5.13 3.66 -27.14
N ASN A 334 6.10 4.50 -27.54
CA ASN A 334 6.06 5.93 -27.89
C ASN A 334 6.98 6.87 -27.07
N LEU A 335 8.23 6.45 -26.79
CA LEU A 335 9.38 7.37 -26.71
C LEU A 335 10.49 6.92 -27.65
#